data_AF-A0A7W9ASA1-F1
#
_entry.id   AF-A0A7W9ASA1-F1
#
_cell.length_a   1.000
_cell.length_b   1.000
_cell.length_c   1.000
_cell.angle_alpha   90.00
_cell.angle_beta   90.00
_cell.angle_gamma   90.00
#
_symmetry.space_group_name_H-M   'P 1'
#
loop_
_entity.id
_entity.type
_entity.pdbx_description
1 polymer ?
#
loop_
_entity_poly.entity_id
_entity_poly.type
_entity_poly.pdbx_seq_one_letter_code
_entity_poly.pdbx_strand_id
1 'polypeptide(L)'
;MIALALALLVQDADLVVVGKRFDATRGTVGRNLVTGKRRCRVTRTSGDAAIDNGVCEVAMHCLDKGRGEAFRTCVRDGRARFLDTYFASKQVDDAQD
;
A
#
# COMPACT_ATOMS: atom_id res chain seq x y z
N MET A 1 34.96 -23.26 22.17
CA MET A 1 34.12 -22.09 22.49
C MET A 1 33.32 -21.76 21.24
N ILE A 2 32.00 -21.76 21.37
CA ILE A 2 31.04 -21.63 20.28
C ILE A 2 30.85 -20.14 19.99
N ALA A 3 31.31 -19.66 18.84
CA ALA A 3 30.95 -18.34 18.34
C ALA A 3 29.71 -18.48 17.45
N LEU A 4 28.54 -18.54 18.09
CA LEU A 4 27.25 -18.41 17.43
C LEU A 4 27.02 -16.91 17.20
N ALA A 5 27.44 -16.40 16.05
CA ALA A 5 27.10 -15.03 15.66
C ALA A 5 25.60 -15.00 15.32
N LEU A 6 24.78 -14.54 16.27
CA LEU A 6 23.41 -14.10 16.01
C LEU A 6 23.48 -12.91 15.04
N ALA A 7 23.36 -13.17 13.75
CA ALA A 7 23.01 -12.16 12.75
C ALA A 7 21.49 -12.19 12.53
N LEU A 8 20.74 -11.79 13.56
CA LEU A 8 19.32 -11.50 13.48
C LEU A 8 19.14 -10.20 14.23
N LEU A 9 18.63 -9.16 13.55
CA LEU A 9 17.94 -7.96 14.05
C LEU A 9 18.26 -6.71 13.22
N VAL A 10 17.99 -6.74 11.91
CA VAL A 10 17.58 -5.53 11.18
C VAL A 10 16.38 -5.91 10.31
N GLN A 11 15.24 -6.15 10.95
CA GLN A 11 13.96 -6.32 10.25
C GLN A 11 12.91 -5.62 11.12
N ASP A 12 12.05 -4.80 10.50
CA ASP A 12 10.78 -4.23 11.02
C ASP A 12 10.66 -2.71 11.23
N ALA A 13 11.74 -1.92 11.14
CA ALA A 13 11.58 -0.45 11.20
C ALA A 13 10.94 0.10 9.91
N ASP A 14 11.43 -0.31 8.75
CA ASP A 14 10.92 0.18 7.46
C ASP A 14 9.53 -0.35 7.13
N LEU A 15 9.18 -1.55 7.62
CA LEU A 15 7.85 -2.14 7.42
C LEU A 15 6.76 -1.29 8.06
N VAL A 16 6.99 -0.85 9.31
CA VAL A 16 6.06 0.04 10.03
C VAL A 16 6.03 1.42 9.37
N VAL A 17 7.17 1.96 8.92
CA VAL A 17 7.23 3.28 8.27
C VAL A 17 6.44 3.29 6.94
N VAL A 18 6.58 2.26 6.10
CA VAL A 18 5.84 2.15 4.83
C VAL A 18 4.34 2.00 5.08
N GLY A 19 3.93 1.18 6.04
CA GLY A 19 2.51 1.07 6.42
C GLY A 19 1.94 2.40 6.89
N LYS A 20 2.70 3.15 7.71
CA LYS A 20 2.31 4.51 8.15
C LYS A 20 2.26 5.52 7.01
N ARG A 21 3.16 5.41 6.03
CA ARG A 21 3.16 6.26 4.83
C ARG A 21 1.92 6.00 3.98
N PHE A 22 1.57 4.73 3.75
CA PHE A 22 0.34 4.37 3.06
C PHE A 22 -0.90 4.94 3.78
N ASP A 23 -0.96 4.82 5.10
CA ASP A 23 -2.08 5.33 5.91
C ASP A 23 -2.14 6.88 5.93
N ALA A 24 -1.00 7.54 5.78
CA ALA A 24 -0.90 9.01 5.76
C ALA A 24 -1.22 9.61 4.39
N THR A 25 -1.06 8.84 3.30
CA THR A 25 -1.40 9.23 1.93
C THR A 25 -2.92 9.42 1.80
N ARG A 26 -3.32 10.47 1.10
CA ARG A 26 -4.74 10.76 0.84
C ARG A 26 -5.02 10.75 -0.65
N GLY A 27 -5.90 9.85 -1.08
CA GLY A 27 -6.42 9.80 -2.44
C GLY A 27 -7.92 10.08 -2.47
N THR A 28 -8.36 10.85 -3.45
CA THR A 28 -9.78 11.00 -3.77
C THR A 28 -10.09 10.18 -5.00
N VAL A 29 -11.01 9.23 -4.87
CA VAL A 29 -11.50 8.40 -5.98
C VAL A 29 -12.92 8.80 -6.35
N GLY A 30 -13.20 8.76 -7.65
CA GLY A 30 -14.52 9.07 -8.17
C GLY A 30 -14.80 8.37 -9.49
N ARG A 31 -16.09 8.20 -9.78
CA ARG A 31 -16.59 7.71 -11.05
C ARG A 31 -17.29 8.87 -11.76
N ASN A 32 -16.90 9.15 -13.00
CA ASN A 32 -17.69 10.02 -13.86
C ASN A 32 -18.99 9.27 -14.23
N LEU A 33 -20.13 9.80 -13.81
CA LEU A 33 -21.44 9.14 -13.98
C LEU A 33 -21.91 9.10 -15.44
N VAL A 34 -21.39 9.97 -16.30
CA VAL A 34 -21.75 10.05 -17.73
C VAL A 34 -20.91 9.07 -18.56
N THR A 35 -19.62 8.98 -18.29
CA THR A 35 -18.66 8.18 -19.09
C THR A 35 -18.25 6.86 -18.45
N GLY A 36 -18.65 6.63 -17.20
CA GLY A 36 -18.21 5.47 -16.40
C GLY A 36 -16.73 5.49 -15.99
N LYS A 37 -15.93 6.45 -16.48
CA LYS A 37 -14.49 6.52 -16.21
C LYS A 37 -14.21 6.72 -14.72
N ARG A 38 -13.37 5.86 -14.15
CA ARG A 38 -12.85 6.00 -12.80
C ARG A 38 -11.61 6.86 -12.82
N ARG A 39 -11.45 7.72 -11.81
CA ARG A 39 -10.24 8.51 -11.60
C ARG A 39 -9.88 8.49 -10.13
N CYS A 40 -8.59 8.42 -9.87
CA CYS A 40 -8.01 8.72 -8.58
C CYS A 40 -7.17 10.00 -8.70
N ARG A 41 -7.16 10.78 -7.62
CA ARG A 41 -6.26 11.91 -7.45
C ARG A 41 -5.63 11.85 -6.08
N VAL A 42 -4.30 11.71 -6.02
CA VAL A 42 -3.56 11.87 -4.77
C VAL A 42 -3.59 13.35 -4.38
N THR A 43 -4.00 13.62 -3.15
CA THR A 43 -4.11 14.96 -2.54
C THR A 43 -3.10 15.16 -1.41
N ARG A 44 -2.57 14.08 -0.86
CA ARG A 44 -1.40 14.08 0.04
C ARG A 44 -0.53 12.87 -0.29
N THR A 45 0.71 13.13 -0.67
CA THR A 45 1.71 12.13 -1.06
C THR A 45 2.41 11.50 0.15
N SER A 46 2.87 10.27 -0.01
CA SER A 46 3.79 9.56 0.88
C SER A 46 5.26 9.93 0.65
N GLY A 47 5.57 10.58 -0.47
CA GLY A 47 6.93 10.74 -1.00
C GLY A 47 7.44 9.54 -1.81
N ASP A 48 6.63 8.49 -1.98
CA ASP A 48 6.95 7.31 -2.80
C ASP A 48 5.84 7.07 -3.83
N ALA A 49 6.22 6.99 -5.11
CA ALA A 49 5.25 6.85 -6.20
C ALA A 49 4.50 5.52 -6.17
N ALA A 50 5.12 4.44 -5.73
CA ALA A 50 4.49 3.13 -5.64
C ALA A 50 3.47 3.07 -4.49
N ILE A 51 3.77 3.68 -3.34
CA ILE A 51 2.81 3.83 -2.24
C ILE A 51 1.62 4.71 -2.68
N ASP A 52 1.89 5.83 -3.34
CA ASP A 52 0.86 6.75 -3.82
C ASP A 52 -0.08 6.10 -4.85
N ASN A 53 0.48 5.34 -5.79
CA ASN A 53 -0.27 4.56 -6.75
C ASN A 53 -1.07 3.43 -6.07
N GLY A 54 -0.46 2.73 -5.12
CA GLY A 54 -1.11 1.66 -4.35
C GLY A 54 -2.37 2.13 -3.63
N VAL A 55 -2.33 3.31 -3.01
CA VAL A 55 -3.53 3.92 -2.39
C VAL A 55 -4.63 4.14 -3.42
N CYS A 56 -4.27 4.67 -4.58
CA CYS A 56 -5.22 4.89 -5.67
C CYS A 56 -5.82 3.59 -6.22
N GLU A 57 -5.01 2.56 -6.42
CA GLU A 57 -5.46 1.26 -6.91
C GLU A 57 -6.42 0.59 -5.93
N VAL A 58 -6.06 0.52 -4.64
CA VAL A 58 -6.92 -0.04 -3.59
C VAL A 58 -8.25 0.72 -3.53
N ALA A 59 -8.22 2.05 -3.50
CA ALA A 59 -9.43 2.85 -3.44
C ALA A 59 -10.30 2.69 -4.70
N MET A 60 -9.72 2.64 -5.90
CA MET A 60 -10.45 2.46 -7.16
C MET A 60 -11.07 1.06 -7.29
N HIS A 61 -10.39 0.03 -6.78
CA HIS A 61 -10.91 -1.33 -6.74
C HIS A 61 -12.13 -1.44 -5.82
N CYS A 62 -12.09 -0.74 -4.69
CA CYS A 62 -13.16 -0.77 -3.70
C CYS A 62 -14.35 0.15 -4.00
N LEU A 63 -14.26 1.03 -4.99
CA LEU A 63 -15.33 1.98 -5.37
C LEU A 63 -16.71 1.33 -5.54
N ASP A 64 -16.77 0.10 -6.06
CA ASP A 64 -18.03 -0.59 -6.36
C ASP A 64 -18.72 -1.18 -5.13
N LYS A 65 -18.04 -1.22 -3.97
CA LYS A 65 -18.61 -1.69 -2.71
C LYS A 65 -19.54 -0.65 -2.05
N GLY A 66 -19.73 0.52 -2.68
CA GLY A 66 -20.56 1.60 -2.15
C GLY A 66 -19.88 2.31 -0.98
N ARG A 67 -20.66 3.01 -0.15
CA ARG A 67 -20.18 3.63 1.09
C ARG A 67 -20.54 2.73 2.28
N GLY A 68 -19.69 2.70 3.31
CA GLY A 68 -19.95 1.97 4.56
C GLY A 68 -19.01 0.79 4.78
N GLU A 69 -19.48 -0.23 5.49
CA GLU A 69 -18.61 -1.28 6.01
C GLU A 69 -17.96 -2.14 4.93
N ALA A 70 -18.69 -2.45 3.85
CA ALA A 70 -18.16 -3.21 2.72
C ALA A 70 -16.98 -2.50 2.05
N PHE A 71 -17.04 -1.16 1.95
CA PHE A 71 -15.93 -0.36 1.44
C PHE A 71 -14.74 -0.36 2.39
N ARG A 72 -14.98 -0.14 3.69
CA ARG A 72 -13.92 -0.12 4.71
C ARG A 72 -13.17 -1.45 4.78
N THR A 73 -13.91 -2.56 4.78
CA THR A 73 -13.33 -3.90 4.75
C THR A 73 -12.51 -4.11 3.48
N CYS A 74 -13.06 -3.77 2.31
CA CYS A 74 -12.32 -3.87 1.06
C CYS A 74 -11.00 -3.07 1.08
N VAL A 75 -11.01 -1.83 1.58
CA VAL A 75 -9.80 -1.00 1.67
C VAL A 75 -8.78 -1.60 2.62
N ARG A 76 -9.21 -2.12 3.78
CA ARG A 76 -8.32 -2.79 4.73
C ARG A 76 -7.64 -4.01 4.11
N ASP A 77 -8.41 -4.85 3.43
CA ASP A 77 -7.91 -6.07 2.83
C ASP A 77 -7.00 -5.76 1.62
N GLY A 78 -7.36 -4.74 0.82
CA GLY A 78 -6.55 -4.24 -0.27
C GLY A 78 -5.22 -3.65 0.20
N ARG A 79 -5.22 -2.91 1.31
CA ARG A 79 -4.00 -2.40 1.96
C ARG A 79 -3.07 -3.54 2.35
N ALA A 80 -3.60 -4.59 3.00
CA ALA A 80 -2.78 -5.74 3.40
C ALA A 80 -2.09 -6.38 2.17
N ARG A 81 -2.86 -6.66 1.12
CA ARG A 81 -2.33 -7.23 -0.13
C ARG A 81 -1.31 -6.34 -0.83
N PHE A 82 -1.54 -5.03 -0.84
CA PHE A 82 -0.59 -4.08 -1.40
C PHE A 82 0.75 -4.16 -0.67
N LEU A 83 0.72 -4.11 0.67
CA LEU A 83 1.95 -4.15 1.47
C LEU A 83 2.70 -5.48 1.28
N ASP A 84 2.00 -6.62 1.27
CA ASP A 84 2.62 -7.92 1.02
C ASP A 84 3.36 -7.93 -0.33
N THR A 85 2.72 -7.41 -1.38
CA THR A 85 3.31 -7.34 -2.72
C THR A 85 4.48 -6.36 -2.78
N TYR A 86 4.34 -5.19 -2.15
CA TYR A 86 5.35 -4.15 -2.13
C TYR A 86 6.64 -4.62 -1.45
N PHE A 87 6.55 -5.33 -0.32
CA PHE A 87 7.74 -5.87 0.34
C PHE A 87 8.33 -7.07 -0.40
N ALA A 88 7.48 -7.93 -0.99
CA ALA A 88 7.97 -9.06 -1.77
C ALA A 88 8.80 -8.61 -2.98
N SER A 89 8.41 -7.54 -3.68
CA SER A 89 9.19 -7.04 -4.81
C SER A 89 10.53 -6.44 -4.37
N LYS A 90 10.59 -5.80 -3.20
CA LYS A 90 11.84 -5.22 -2.68
C LYS A 90 12.85 -6.26 -2.19
N GLN A 91 12.39 -7.36 -1.63
CA GLN A 91 13.28 -8.48 -1.25
C GLN A 91 13.93 -9.16 -2.47
N VAL A 92 13.29 -9.10 -3.65
CA VAL A 92 13.87 -9.63 -4.89
C VAL A 92 14.93 -8.68 -5.45
N ASP A 93 14.69 -7.36 -5.38
CA ASP A 93 15.66 -6.35 -5.81
C ASP A 93 16.96 -6.44 -4.97
N ASP A 94 16.85 -6.60 -3.64
CA ASP A 94 18.01 -6.69 -2.73
C ASP A 94 18.83 -7.99 -2.88
N ALA A 95 18.28 -9.02 -3.51
CA ALA A 95 18.97 -10.31 -3.73
C ALA A 95 19.77 -10.35 -5.04
N GLN A 96 19.73 -9.28 -5.84
CA GLN A 96 20.40 -9.18 -7.14
C GLN A 96 21.60 -8.21 -7.15
N ASP A 97 21.84 -7.50 -6.04
CA ASP A 97 23.03 -6.67 -5.79
C ASP A 97 24.09 -7.41 -4.94
#